data_AF-A0A151SS99-F1
#
_entry.id   AF-A0A151SS99-F1
#
_cell.length_a   1.000
_cell.length_b   1.000
_cell.length_c   1.000
_cell.angle_alpha   90.00
_cell.angle_beta   90.00
_cell.angle_gamma   90.00
#
_symmetry.space_group_name_H-M   'P 1'
#
loop_
_entity.id
_entity.type
_entity.pdbx_description
1 polymer ?
#
loop_
_entity_poly.entity_id
_entity_poly.type
_entity_poly.pdbx_seq_one_letter_code
_entity_poly.pdbx_strand_id
1 'polypeptide(L)'
;MYWHEIISDGRQKRFLNGTISEEVYVCQPPGFENELMSSYVFKLNKALYGLKHVPRAWYEKLSPFLIDNIFTRGKIDNTLFRKVIKDDFILVQMYLDDIIFGATN
;
A
#
# COMPACT_ATOMS: atom_id res chain seq x y z
N MET A 1 18.04 2.52 23.24
CA MET A 1 16.81 1.78 22.90
C MET A 1 16.42 2.26 21.52
N TYR A 2 16.65 1.38 20.53
CA TYR A 2 16.37 1.37 19.08
C TYR A 2 15.86 2.68 18.45
N TRP A 3 16.51 3.25 17.42
CA TRP A 3 16.53 2.70 16.06
C TRP A 3 17.89 2.90 15.34
N HIS A 4 18.36 1.83 14.70
CA HIS A 4 19.48 1.83 13.75
C HIS A 4 19.00 2.15 12.34
N GLU A 5 19.81 2.93 11.63
CA GLU A 5 20.13 2.92 10.20
C GLU A 5 19.17 2.21 9.24
N ILE A 6 18.60 2.99 8.32
CA ILE A 6 18.07 2.47 7.06
C ILE A 6 19.27 2.22 6.13
N ILE A 7 19.89 1.05 6.25
CA ILE A 7 20.61 0.43 5.14
C ILE A 7 19.55 -0.32 4.32
N SER A 8 19.17 0.27 3.18
CA SER A 8 18.26 -0.34 2.21
C SER A 8 19.00 -1.46 1.47
N ASP A 9 18.98 -2.66 2.04
CA ASP A 9 19.35 -3.88 1.32
C ASP A 9 18.27 -4.19 0.25
N GLY A 10 18.62 -3.96 -1.01
CA GLY A 10 18.36 -4.84 -2.16
C GLY A 10 16.94 -5.19 -2.60
N ARG A 11 15.88 -5.06 -1.79
CA ARG A 11 14.56 -5.65 -2.08
C ARG A 11 13.35 -4.70 -2.03
N GLN A 12 13.55 -3.40 -1.88
CA GLN A 12 12.44 -2.42 -1.74
C GLN A 12 12.15 -1.59 -3.01
N LYS A 13 12.43 -2.11 -4.21
CA LYS A 13 12.16 -1.35 -5.45
C LYS A 13 10.68 -1.24 -5.83
N ARG A 14 9.74 -1.89 -5.12
CA ARG A 14 8.35 -2.00 -5.60
C ARG A 14 7.38 -0.94 -5.07
N PHE A 15 7.71 -0.20 -4.01
CA PHE A 15 6.78 0.76 -3.38
C PHE A 15 7.05 2.24 -3.71
N LEU A 16 8.22 2.59 -4.25
CA LEU A 16 8.62 3.98 -4.50
C LEU A 16 8.02 4.64 -5.76
N ASN A 17 7.07 3.98 -6.44
CA ASN A 17 6.52 4.43 -7.73
C ASN A 17 5.01 4.68 -7.73
N GLY A 18 4.33 4.59 -6.57
CA GLY A 18 2.93 5.00 -6.47
C GLY A 18 2.82 6.53 -6.37
N THR A 19 2.17 7.17 -7.35
CA THR A 19 1.82 8.59 -7.29
C THR A 19 0.74 8.81 -6.23
N ILE A 20 0.94 9.75 -5.31
CA ILE A 20 -0.08 10.12 -4.31
C ILE A 20 -1.07 11.08 -4.99
N SER A 21 -2.37 10.80 -4.92
CA SER A 21 -3.43 11.68 -5.46
C SER A 21 -3.80 12.83 -4.52
N GLU A 22 -3.50 12.69 -3.23
CA GLU A 22 -3.75 13.69 -2.17
C GLU A 22 -2.45 14.43 -1.80
N GLU A 23 -2.56 15.72 -1.44
CA GLU A 23 -1.41 16.47 -0.94
C GLU A 23 -1.10 16.07 0.50
N VAL A 24 0.03 15.40 0.71
CA VAL A 24 0.48 14.99 2.04
C VAL A 24 1.71 15.80 2.42
N TYR A 25 1.66 16.43 3.58
CA TYR A 25 2.75 17.20 4.16
C TYR A 25 3.29 16.48 5.39
N VAL A 26 4.61 16.44 5.56
CA VAL A 26 5.30 15.84 6.71
C VAL A 26 6.26 16.83 7.34
N CYS A 27 6.48 16.68 8.65
CA CYS A 27 7.53 17.41 9.37
C CYS A 27 8.90 17.11 8.75
N GLN A 28 9.84 18.03 8.96
CA GLN A 28 11.20 17.86 8.46
C GLN A 28 11.83 16.60 9.07
N PRO A 29 12.37 15.70 8.24
CA PRO A 29 12.96 14.48 8.76
C PRO A 29 14.28 14.81 9.49
N PRO A 30 14.63 14.06 10.55
CA PRO A 30 15.87 14.25 11.27
C PRO A 30 17.09 14.26 10.33
N GLY A 31 17.91 15.31 10.42
CA GLY A 31 19.09 15.49 9.56
C GLY A 31 18.85 16.25 8.25
N PHE A 32 17.60 16.61 7.93
CA PHE A 32 17.24 17.53 6.84
C PHE A 32 16.57 18.81 7.35
N GLU A 33 16.67 19.06 8.66
CA GLU A 33 16.10 20.21 9.33
C GLU A 33 16.85 21.49 8.91
N ASN A 34 16.11 22.51 8.51
CA ASN A 34 16.64 23.83 8.26
C ASN A 34 16.24 24.76 9.41
N GLU A 35 17.20 25.16 10.22
CA GLU A 35 16.99 26.01 11.41
C GLU A 35 16.33 27.36 11.07
N LEU A 36 16.63 27.92 9.90
CA LEU A 36 16.03 29.19 9.43
C LEU A 36 14.59 29.02 8.93
N MET A 37 14.17 27.78 8.66
CA MET A 37 12.87 27.43 8.11
C MET A 37 12.18 26.37 8.97
N SER A 38 12.33 26.42 10.28
CA SER A 38 11.86 25.38 11.22
C SER A 38 10.35 25.13 11.18
N SER A 39 9.55 26.10 10.74
CA SER A 39 8.10 25.97 10.56
C SER A 39 7.67 25.33 9.24
N TYR A 40 8.60 25.05 8.33
CA TYR A 40 8.29 24.50 7.01
C TYR A 40 8.08 22.99 7.08
N VAL A 41 7.18 22.50 6.24
CA VAL A 41 6.85 21.09 6.06
C VAL A 41 7.23 20.65 4.65
N PHE A 42 7.60 19.38 4.49
CA PHE A 42 7.90 18.81 3.18
C PHE A 42 6.63 18.22 2.55
N LYS A 43 6.41 18.50 1.27
CA LYS A 43 5.35 17.86 0.48
C LYS A 43 5.85 16.52 -0.05
N LEU A 44 5.11 15.45 0.20
CA LEU A 44 5.40 14.13 -0.33
C LEU A 44 4.96 14.02 -1.79
N ASN A 45 5.91 13.78 -2.68
CA ASN A 45 5.64 13.52 -4.10
C ASN A 45 5.43 12.02 -4.39
N LYS A 46 5.78 11.14 -3.45
CA LYS A 46 5.72 9.68 -3.58
C LYS A 46 5.23 9.05 -2.29
N ALA A 47 4.46 7.98 -2.40
CA ALA A 47 3.90 7.28 -1.24
C ALA A 47 5.02 6.76 -0.32
N LEU A 48 4.98 7.16 0.95
CA LEU A 48 5.81 6.56 1.99
C LEU A 48 5.15 5.26 2.47
N TYR A 49 5.98 4.27 2.80
CA TYR A 49 5.54 3.04 3.43
C TYR A 49 4.80 3.34 4.74
N GLY A 50 3.70 2.64 5.02
CA GLY A 50 2.90 2.85 6.23
C GLY A 50 1.99 4.08 6.24
N LEU A 51 1.88 4.82 5.12
CA LEU A 51 0.83 5.84 5.00
C LEU A 51 -0.52 5.12 4.94
N LYS A 52 -1.43 5.36 5.91
CA LYS A 52 -2.79 4.77 5.94
C LYS A 52 -3.56 4.90 4.62
N HIS A 53 -3.21 5.90 3.80
CA HIS A 53 -3.82 6.19 2.51
C HIS A 53 -3.40 5.18 1.42
N VAL A 54 -2.23 4.56 1.52
CA VAL A 54 -1.71 3.63 0.49
C VAL A 54 -2.53 2.33 0.44
N PRO A 55 -2.80 1.64 1.56
CA PRO A 55 -3.70 0.47 1.57
C PRO A 55 -5.08 0.78 1.00
N ARG A 56 -5.62 1.97 1.33
CA ARG A 56 -6.94 2.40 0.86
C ARG A 56 -6.95 2.68 -0.64
N ALA A 57 -5.94 3.40 -1.16
CA ALA A 57 -5.82 3.69 -2.58
C ALA A 57 -5.67 2.40 -3.42
N TRP A 58 -4.91 1.42 -2.92
CA TRP A 58 -4.84 0.09 -3.55
C TRP A 58 -6.19 -0.61 -3.55
N TYR A 59 -6.90 -0.62 -2.42
CA TYR A 59 -8.23 -1.22 -2.33
C TYR A 59 -9.22 -0.57 -3.30
N GLU A 60 -9.28 0.76 -3.33
CA GLU A 60 -10.18 1.52 -4.22
C GLU A 60 -9.83 1.29 -5.71
N LYS A 61 -8.54 1.10 -6.04
CA LYS A 61 -8.10 0.84 -7.42
C LYS A 61 -8.30 -0.60 -7.87
N LEU A 62 -7.98 -1.58 -7.01
CA LEU A 62 -7.95 -3.00 -7.36
C LEU A 62 -9.33 -3.66 -7.22
N SER A 63 -10.15 -3.18 -6.26
CA SER A 63 -11.47 -3.76 -6.02
C SER A 63 -12.37 -3.77 -7.27
N PRO A 64 -12.55 -2.66 -8.01
CA PRO A 64 -13.39 -2.68 -9.21
C PRO A 64 -12.85 -3.65 -10.27
N PHE A 65 -11.53 -3.67 -10.48
CA PHE A 65 -10.88 -4.57 -11.41
C PHE A 65 -11.14 -6.05 -11.07
N LEU A 66 -11.09 -6.43 -9.80
CA LEU A 66 -11.39 -7.81 -9.37
C LEU A 66 -12.86 -8.16 -9.62
N ILE A 67 -13.79 -7.25 -9.31
CA ILE A 67 -15.22 -7.46 -9.58
C ILE A 67 -15.50 -7.62 -11.08
N ASP A 68 -14.91 -6.76 -11.92
CA ASP A 68 -15.03 -6.84 -13.38
C ASP A 68 -14.48 -8.17 -13.94
N ASN A 69 -13.50 -8.75 -13.25
CA ASN A 69 -12.92 -10.07 -13.56
C ASN A 69 -13.64 -11.25 -12.90
N ILE A 70 -14.89 -11.06 -12.47
CA ILE A 70 -15.77 -12.11 -11.91
C ILE A 70 -15.24 -12.68 -10.60
N PHE A 71 -14.49 -11.88 -9.83
CA PHE A 71 -14.28 -12.20 -8.41
C PHE A 71 -15.51 -11.78 -7.61
N THR A 72 -15.87 -12.60 -6.63
CA THR A 72 -16.89 -12.29 -5.64
C THR A 72 -16.21 -11.77 -4.38
N ARG A 73 -16.66 -10.60 -3.89
CA ARG A 73 -16.21 -10.07 -2.60
C ARG A 73 -16.76 -10.92 -1.45
N GLY A 74 -15.93 -11.17 -0.45
CA GLY A 74 -16.32 -11.86 0.78
C GLY A 74 -17.45 -11.12 1.50
N LYS A 75 -18.37 -11.89 2.11
CA LYS A 75 -19.51 -11.33 2.86
C LYS A 75 -19.11 -10.88 4.28
N ILE A 76 -18.16 -11.58 4.89
CA ILE A 76 -17.69 -11.30 6.26
C ILE A 76 -16.51 -10.35 6.21
N ASP A 77 -15.57 -10.60 5.29
CA ASP A 77 -14.41 -9.75 5.04
C ASP A 77 -14.49 -9.14 3.63
N ASN A 78 -14.62 -7.82 3.57
CA ASN A 78 -14.71 -7.06 2.33
C ASN A 78 -13.37 -6.96 1.58
N THR A 79 -12.26 -7.29 2.24
CA THR A 79 -10.91 -7.29 1.67
C THR A 79 -10.50 -8.64 1.07
N LEU A 80 -11.34 -9.67 1.26
CA LEU A 80 -11.23 -10.98 0.63
C LEU A 80 -12.04 -11.03 -0.67
N PHE A 81 -11.43 -11.55 -1.72
CA PHE A 81 -12.06 -11.81 -3.01
C PHE A 81 -11.85 -13.27 -3.39
N ARG A 82 -12.88 -13.90 -3.96
CA ARG A 82 -12.84 -15.29 -4.40
C ARG A 82 -13.39 -15.44 -5.81
N LYS A 83 -12.69 -16.17 -6.65
CA LYS A 83 -13.17 -16.60 -7.97
C LYS A 83 -13.12 -18.11 -8.06
N VAL A 84 -14.23 -18.73 -8.44
CA VAL A 84 -14.32 -20.18 -8.66
C VAL A 84 -14.10 -20.45 -10.15
N ILE A 85 -13.25 -21.41 -10.48
CA ILE A 85 -12.92 -21.83 -11.83
C ILE A 85 -13.03 -23.35 -11.87
N LYS A 86 -14.15 -23.87 -12.38
CA LYS A 86 -14.49 -25.31 -12.30
C LYS A 86 -14.48 -25.80 -10.84
N ASP A 87 -13.61 -26.75 -10.52
CA ASP A 87 -13.43 -27.32 -9.18
C ASP A 87 -12.38 -26.55 -8.36
N ASP A 88 -11.71 -25.58 -8.99
CA ASP A 88 -10.69 -24.75 -8.36
C ASP A 88 -11.21 -23.40 -7.92
N PHE A 89 -10.42 -22.73 -7.09
CA PHE A 89 -10.66 -21.33 -6.75
C PHE A 89 -9.37 -20.54 -6.62
N ILE A 90 -9.48 -19.24 -6.87
CA ILE A 90 -8.47 -18.23 -6.58
C ILE A 90 -9.00 -17.34 -5.45
N LEU A 91 -8.18 -17.14 -4.43
CA LEU A 91 -8.38 -16.15 -3.38
C LEU A 91 -7.42 -14.99 -3.57
N VAL A 92 -7.93 -13.78 -3.38
CA VAL A 92 -7.13 -12.56 -3.29
C VAL A 92 -7.51 -11.86 -2.00
N GLN A 93 -6.56 -11.70 -1.08
CA GLN A 93 -6.74 -10.95 0.16
C GLN A 93 -5.88 -9.69 0.10
N MET A 94 -6.48 -8.55 0.41
CA MET A 94 -5.76 -7.29 0.56
C MET A 94 -5.59 -7.00 2.05
N TYR A 95 -4.35 -6.96 2.55
CA TYR A 95 -4.06 -6.69 3.96
C TYR A 95 -2.97 -5.63 4.09
N LEU A 96 -3.37 -4.43 4.51
CA LEU A 96 -2.48 -3.27 4.63
C LEU A 96 -1.65 -3.05 3.35
N ASP A 97 -0.34 -3.28 3.41
CA ASP A 97 0.60 -3.05 2.32
C ASP A 97 0.83 -4.29 1.44
N ASP A 98 0.20 -5.42 1.78
CA ASP A 98 0.38 -6.71 1.12
C ASP A 98 -0.89 -7.17 0.38
N ILE A 99 -0.66 -7.85 -0.74
CA ILE A 99 -1.71 -8.56 -1.48
C ILE A 99 -1.31 -10.04 -1.53
N ILE A 100 -2.15 -10.88 -0.97
CA ILE A 100 -1.94 -12.32 -0.89
C ILE A 100 -2.80 -13.00 -1.93
N PHE A 101 -2.19 -13.87 -2.72
CA PHE A 101 -2.87 -14.73 -3.69
C PHE A 101 -2.79 -16.18 -3.23
N GLY A 102 -3.92 -16.87 -3.23
CA GLY A 102 -4.00 -18.31 -3.03
C GLY A 102 -4.78 -18.95 -4.17
N ALA A 103 -4.40 -20.15 -4.58
CA ALA A 103 -5.17 -20.94 -5.52
C ALA A 103 -5.15 -22.42 -5.11
N THR A 104 -6.17 -23.17 -5.50
CA THR A 104 -6.11 -24.64 -5.46
C THR A 104 -5.31 -25.18 -6.65
N ASN A 105 -4.94 -26.45 -6.57
CA ASN A 105 -3.91 -27.11 -7.39
C ASN A 105 -4.53 -27.95 -8.52
#